data_AF-A0A9P3K1I1-F1
#
_entry.id   AF-A0A9P3K1I1-F1
#
_cell.length_a   1.000
_cell.length_b   1.000
_cell.length_c   1.000
_cell.angle_alpha   90.00
_cell.angle_beta   90.00
_cell.angle_gamma   90.00
#
_symmetry.space_group_name_H-M   'P 1'
#
loop_
_entity.id
_entity.type
_entity.pdbx_description
1 polymer ?
#
loop_
_entity_poly.entity_id
_entity_poly.type
_entity_poly.pdbx_seq_one_letter_code
_entity_poly.pdbx_strand_id
1 'polypeptide(L)'
;MHVPATATAATATGTQAPAALSAVRRAPWVANGARRSFGSDDASHEAVHSVAVFDAADAKGWGTPSNEPCFILLFEVLDNLPHDRVQWCREENEWQETRVRHLEGWEKSCNKVLEEEKSRPCEVLRRVSDPLIQRCLTTVLNQSPSSGVSPPLSSSSGSSSSSSGGGGSMLSRLSSSLQGMLASLMGGERVTWLPTGCMRLLETVYTARPNATVIAADFSFLPDVRIAGANAPLVAAKRGGVTQDQPTYLVPRGSADIFFPTDFGLLERMDAAACAPSSVERIRGSISSAEFLSSIAGNTFTKDGYNPLLHDFPNTRIFVSTPEQLS
;
A
#
# COMPACT_ATOMS: atom_id res chain seq x y z
N MET A 1 12.67 -13.43 -5.20
CA MET A 1 13.13 -13.03 -6.55
C MET A 1 12.57 -11.63 -6.65
N HIS A 2 13.30 -10.67 -6.06
CA HIS A 2 12.70 -9.43 -5.56
C HIS A 2 12.24 -8.57 -6.73
N VAL A 3 10.93 -8.44 -6.91
CA VAL A 3 10.32 -7.42 -7.76
C VAL A 3 10.40 -6.12 -6.96
N PRO A 4 11.16 -5.10 -7.39
CA PRO A 4 11.18 -3.82 -6.70
C PRO A 4 10.09 -2.92 -7.27
N ALA A 5 9.25 -2.40 -6.37
CA ALA A 5 8.29 -1.33 -6.61
C ALA A 5 8.80 -0.27 -7.60
N THR A 6 8.11 -0.14 -8.73
CA THR A 6 8.39 0.85 -9.79
C THR A 6 7.32 1.92 -9.87
N ALA A 7 7.67 3.14 -9.46
CA ALA A 7 6.86 4.33 -9.72
C ALA A 7 7.29 4.97 -11.05
N THR A 8 6.36 5.22 -11.96
CA THR A 8 6.59 5.87 -13.26
C THR A 8 5.87 7.22 -13.27
N ALA A 9 6.55 8.34 -13.47
CA ALA A 9 5.88 9.63 -13.60
C ALA A 9 5.76 10.01 -15.08
N ALA A 10 4.58 10.43 -15.56
CA ALA A 10 4.39 10.89 -16.94
C ALA A 10 3.80 12.32 -16.94
N THR A 11 4.00 13.10 -18.00
CA THR A 11 3.44 14.45 -18.13
C THR A 11 2.99 14.68 -19.57
N ALA A 12 1.76 15.16 -19.76
CA ALA A 12 1.21 15.68 -21.01
C ALA A 12 0.29 16.86 -20.61
N THR A 13 0.27 18.05 -21.22
CA THR A 13 0.36 18.48 -22.62
C THR A 13 0.74 19.98 -22.71
N GLY A 14 1.25 20.43 -23.87
CA GLY A 14 1.14 21.84 -24.33
C GLY A 14 2.44 22.66 -24.42
N THR A 15 2.95 22.85 -25.65
CA THR A 15 4.11 23.69 -26.08
C THR A 15 5.48 23.32 -25.48
N GLN A 16 6.23 22.52 -26.26
CA GLN A 16 7.39 21.71 -25.87
C GLN A 16 8.61 22.50 -25.34
N ALA A 17 8.76 22.53 -24.02
CA ALA A 17 10.01 22.09 -23.39
C ALA A 17 10.02 20.54 -23.35
N PRO A 18 11.18 19.86 -23.44
CA PRO A 18 11.25 18.40 -23.46
C PRO A 18 10.56 17.80 -22.23
N ALA A 19 9.66 16.83 -22.45
CA ALA A 19 8.94 16.16 -21.38
C ALA A 19 9.92 15.34 -20.52
N ALA A 20 10.15 15.73 -19.28
CA ALA A 20 11.05 15.02 -18.38
C ALA A 20 10.37 13.75 -17.82
N LEU A 21 10.74 12.58 -18.35
CA LEU A 21 10.30 11.27 -17.84
C LEU A 21 11.24 10.77 -16.72
N SER A 22 10.86 10.95 -15.46
CA SER A 22 11.66 10.43 -14.34
C SER A 22 11.22 9.04 -13.89
N ALA A 23 12.15 8.09 -13.78
CA ALA A 23 11.91 6.72 -13.36
C ALA A 23 12.50 6.46 -11.97
N VAL A 24 11.68 6.60 -10.93
CA VAL A 24 12.17 6.59 -9.54
C VAL A 24 12.36 5.15 -9.05
N ARG A 25 13.58 4.77 -8.64
CA ARG A 25 13.93 3.39 -8.20
C ARG A 25 15.03 3.38 -7.13
N ARG A 26 14.92 2.45 -6.18
CA ARG A 26 15.91 2.25 -5.11
C ARG A 26 17.09 1.33 -5.49
N ALA A 27 16.92 0.39 -6.44
CA ALA A 27 17.91 -0.66 -6.74
C ALA A 27 18.75 -0.38 -8.01
N PRO A 28 20.10 -0.30 -7.92
CA PRO A 28 20.97 0.03 -9.06
C PRO A 28 20.95 -0.97 -10.23
N TRP A 29 20.76 -2.27 -9.98
CA TRP A 29 20.79 -3.28 -11.05
C TRP A 29 19.52 -3.27 -11.91
N VAL A 30 18.38 -2.88 -11.34
CA VAL A 30 17.13 -2.67 -12.10
C VAL A 30 17.19 -1.38 -12.92
N ALA A 31 17.90 -0.37 -12.41
CA ALA A 31 18.15 0.88 -13.14
C ALA A 31 18.87 0.64 -14.48
N ASN A 32 19.82 -0.31 -14.52
CA ASN A 32 20.55 -0.67 -15.74
C ASN A 32 19.68 -1.43 -16.77
N GLY A 33 18.71 -2.23 -16.32
CA GLY A 33 17.75 -2.90 -17.21
C GLY A 33 16.76 -1.91 -17.85
N ALA A 34 16.26 -0.97 -17.05
CA ALA A 34 15.29 0.01 -17.50
C ALA A 34 15.89 1.10 -18.40
N ARG A 35 17.11 1.59 -18.11
CA ARG A 35 17.84 2.52 -19.00
C ARG A 35 17.91 1.99 -20.44
N ARG A 36 18.23 0.70 -20.58
CA ARG A 36 18.21 -0.02 -21.86
C ARG A 36 16.83 -0.07 -22.51
N SER A 37 15.77 -0.32 -21.73
CA SER A 37 14.38 -0.37 -22.25
C SER A 37 13.79 1.00 -22.61
N PHE A 38 14.24 2.08 -21.97
CA PHE A 38 13.84 3.45 -22.28
C PHE A 38 14.68 4.10 -23.39
N GLY A 39 15.53 3.32 -24.07
CA GLY A 39 16.31 3.79 -25.21
C GLY A 39 17.39 4.81 -24.82
N SER A 40 17.87 4.84 -23.57
CA SER A 40 18.92 5.80 -23.16
C SER A 40 20.28 5.53 -23.82
N ASP A 41 20.43 4.41 -24.54
CA ASP A 41 21.63 4.10 -25.32
C ASP A 41 21.49 4.57 -26.79
N ASP A 42 20.31 5.11 -27.18
CA ASP A 42 20.05 5.72 -28.48
C ASP A 42 20.09 7.25 -28.37
N ALA A 43 21.04 7.88 -29.07
CA ALA A 43 21.30 9.33 -29.02
C ALA A 43 20.08 10.21 -29.42
N SER A 44 19.02 9.63 -29.99
CA SER A 44 17.79 10.31 -30.37
C SER A 44 16.80 10.51 -29.21
N HIS A 45 16.82 9.66 -28.18
CA HIS A 45 15.89 9.72 -27.05
C HIS A 45 16.35 10.66 -25.92
N GLU A 46 17.67 10.80 -25.71
CA GLU A 46 18.25 11.73 -24.73
C GLU A 46 17.97 13.21 -25.06
N ALA A 47 17.66 13.52 -26.32
CA ALA A 47 17.35 14.89 -26.75
C ALA A 47 15.98 15.39 -26.28
N VAL A 48 15.08 14.50 -25.83
CA VAL A 48 13.66 14.84 -25.54
C VAL A 48 13.22 14.44 -24.12
N HIS A 49 13.92 13.51 -23.46
CA HIS A 49 13.53 12.98 -22.15
C HIS A 49 14.72 12.85 -21.19
N SER A 50 14.54 13.23 -19.92
CA SER A 50 15.54 13.07 -18.87
C SER A 50 15.13 11.99 -17.88
N VAL A 51 15.93 10.91 -17.76
CA VAL A 51 15.67 9.81 -16.81
C VAL A 51 16.49 9.99 -15.53
N ALA A 52 15.79 10.17 -14.41
CA ALA A 52 16.38 10.17 -13.07
C ALA A 52 16.01 8.88 -12.31
N VAL A 53 16.94 8.38 -11.48
CA VAL A 53 16.73 7.20 -10.62
C VAL A 53 17.15 7.53 -9.20
N PHE A 54 16.20 7.48 -8.26
CA PHE A 54 16.42 7.76 -6.84
C PHE A 54 15.35 7.08 -5.96
N ASP A 55 15.44 7.19 -4.63
CA ASP A 55 14.39 6.72 -3.72
C ASP A 55 13.27 7.76 -3.61
N ALA A 56 12.05 7.42 -4.06
CA ALA A 56 10.90 8.31 -4.04
C ALA A 56 10.50 8.78 -2.63
N ALA A 57 10.87 8.01 -1.59
CA ALA A 57 10.64 8.36 -0.19
C ALA A 57 11.79 9.18 0.44
N ASP A 58 12.80 9.56 -0.35
CA ASP A 58 13.83 10.52 0.01
C ASP A 58 13.64 11.84 -0.74
N ALA A 59 13.30 12.89 0.00
CA ALA A 59 13.10 14.24 -0.51
C ALA A 59 14.30 14.76 -1.32
N LYS A 60 15.53 14.32 -1.00
CA LYS A 60 16.74 14.77 -1.71
C LYS A 60 16.74 14.40 -3.18
N GLY A 61 16.13 13.26 -3.54
CA GLY A 61 16.10 12.78 -4.92
C GLY A 61 15.20 13.62 -5.84
N TRP A 62 14.22 14.34 -5.29
CA TRP A 62 13.27 15.14 -6.05
C TRP A 62 13.80 16.52 -6.47
N GLY A 63 14.94 16.95 -5.94
CA GLY A 63 15.50 18.28 -6.16
C GLY A 63 14.65 19.39 -5.53
N THR A 64 14.59 20.55 -6.18
CA THR A 64 13.76 21.66 -5.71
C THR A 64 12.26 21.32 -5.85
N PRO A 65 11.42 21.63 -4.85
CA PRO A 65 9.98 21.52 -4.99
C PRO A 65 9.46 22.31 -6.21
N SER A 66 8.44 21.77 -6.88
CA SER A 66 7.83 22.39 -8.06
C SER A 66 6.31 22.24 -8.00
N ASN A 67 5.60 23.32 -8.34
CA ASN A 67 4.14 23.36 -8.43
C ASN A 67 3.62 23.02 -9.84
N GLU A 68 4.49 22.62 -10.76
CA GLU A 68 4.04 22.16 -12.07
C GLU A 68 3.17 20.90 -11.95
N PRO A 69 2.10 20.79 -12.75
CA PRO A 69 1.33 19.55 -12.86
C PRO A 69 2.24 18.37 -13.22
N CYS A 70 2.10 17.27 -12.50
CA CYS A 70 2.94 16.07 -12.67
C CYS A 70 2.10 14.82 -12.41
N PHE A 71 2.18 13.77 -13.24
CA PHE A 71 1.54 12.50 -12.90
C PHE A 71 2.54 11.57 -12.23
N ILE A 72 2.13 10.91 -11.16
CA ILE A 72 2.89 9.86 -10.45
C ILE A 72 2.10 8.57 -10.57
N LEU A 73 2.64 7.58 -11.28
CA LEU A 73 2.04 6.26 -11.49
C LEU A 73 2.70 5.25 -10.56
N LEU A 74 1.93 4.58 -9.72
CA LEU A 74 2.37 3.61 -8.71
C LEU A 74 1.71 2.25 -8.98
N PHE A 75 2.25 1.45 -9.90
CA PHE A 75 1.68 0.15 -10.28
C PHE A 75 2.48 -0.98 -9.64
N GLU A 76 1.84 -1.78 -8.79
CA GLU A 76 2.48 -2.82 -7.96
C GLU A 76 3.65 -2.27 -7.16
N VAL A 77 3.40 -1.13 -6.51
CA VAL A 77 4.38 -0.41 -5.67
C VAL A 77 4.02 -0.53 -4.20
N LEU A 78 2.74 -0.37 -3.86
CA LEU A 78 2.30 -0.13 -2.49
C LEU A 78 2.35 -1.41 -1.66
N ASP A 79 2.03 -2.56 -2.27
CA ASP A 79 2.16 -3.89 -1.70
C ASP A 79 3.58 -4.26 -1.26
N ASN A 80 4.58 -3.67 -1.91
CA ASN A 80 6.00 -3.89 -1.64
C ASN A 80 6.60 -2.84 -0.68
N LEU A 81 5.83 -1.82 -0.26
CA LEU A 81 6.30 -0.84 0.70
C LEU A 81 6.30 -1.40 2.14
N PRO A 82 7.27 -1.01 2.97
CA PRO A 82 7.34 -1.45 4.35
C PRO A 82 6.05 -1.14 5.13
N HIS A 83 5.61 -2.12 5.92
CA HIS A 83 4.58 -1.94 6.93
C HIS A 83 5.12 -2.25 8.32
N ASP A 84 4.69 -1.47 9.30
CA ASP A 84 5.01 -1.68 10.71
C ASP A 84 3.86 -2.41 11.42
N ARG A 85 4.18 -3.51 12.10
CA ARG A 85 3.22 -4.26 12.90
C ARG A 85 3.02 -3.59 14.25
N VAL A 86 1.77 -3.27 14.58
CA VAL A 86 1.37 -2.79 15.90
C VAL A 86 0.36 -3.73 16.55
N GLN A 87 0.41 -3.80 17.87
CA GLN A 87 -0.49 -4.62 18.67
C GLN A 87 -1.09 -3.80 19.81
N TRP A 88 -2.39 -3.94 20.02
CA TRP A 88 -3.07 -3.31 21.15
C TRP A 88 -2.83 -4.09 22.43
N CYS A 89 -2.23 -3.46 23.44
CA CYS A 89 -2.10 -4.00 24.78
C CYS A 89 -3.34 -3.61 25.59
N ARG A 90 -4.08 -4.60 26.11
CA ARG A 90 -5.31 -4.36 26.86
C ARG A 90 -5.02 -3.85 28.27
N GLU A 91 -3.95 -4.34 28.89
CA GLU A 91 -3.53 -3.95 30.23
C GLU A 91 -3.10 -2.48 30.27
N GLU A 92 -2.34 -2.04 29.26
CA GLU A 92 -1.85 -0.67 29.16
C GLU A 92 -2.83 0.26 28.44
N ASN A 93 -3.87 -0.28 27.79
CA ASN A 93 -4.83 0.45 26.97
C ASN A 93 -4.16 1.34 25.89
N GLU A 94 -3.10 0.81 25.29
CA GLU A 94 -2.27 1.52 24.33
C GLU A 94 -1.81 0.62 23.18
N TRP A 95 -1.50 1.23 22.04
CA TRP A 95 -0.82 0.55 20.94
C TRP A 95 0.67 0.38 21.26
N GLN A 96 1.21 -0.79 20.94
CA GLN A 96 2.62 -1.13 21.03
C GLN A 96 3.19 -1.42 19.63
N GLU A 97 4.37 -0.88 19.33
CA GLU A 97 5.12 -1.20 18.12
C GLU A 97 5.85 -2.54 18.26
N THR A 98 5.93 -3.30 17.16
CA THR A 98 6.67 -4.56 17.11
C THR A 98 8.07 -4.34 16.57
N ARG A 99 9.10 -4.82 17.27
CA ARG A 99 10.47 -4.90 16.74
C ARG A 99 10.91 -6.34 16.63
N VAL A 100 11.60 -6.67 15.54
CA VAL A 100 12.22 -7.99 15.37
C VAL A 100 13.60 -7.98 16.03
N ARG A 101 13.79 -8.82 17.04
CA ARG A 101 15.10 -9.08 17.63
C ARG A 101 15.77 -10.21 16.87
N HIS A 102 16.86 -9.91 16.18
CA HIS A 102 17.75 -10.93 15.63
C HIS A 102 18.83 -11.26 16.64
N LEU A 103 19.15 -12.53 16.80
CA LEU A 103 20.28 -12.99 17.60
C LEU A 103 21.52 -13.11 16.72
N GLU A 104 22.66 -12.76 17.29
CA GLU A 104 23.94 -12.73 16.59
C GLU A 104 24.27 -14.13 16.04
N GLY A 105 24.53 -14.23 14.73
CA GLY A 105 24.87 -15.50 14.07
C GLY A 105 23.70 -16.34 13.55
N TRP A 106 22.43 -15.95 13.76
CA TRP A 106 21.25 -16.67 13.22
C TRP A 106 21.35 -16.93 11.71
N GLU A 107 21.73 -15.92 10.93
CA GLU A 107 21.80 -16.01 9.47
C GLU A 107 22.88 -17.00 8.99
N LYS A 108 23.95 -17.19 9.77
CA LYS A 108 25.04 -18.13 9.44
C LYS A 108 24.69 -19.57 9.80
N SER A 109 23.70 -19.77 10.66
CA SER A 109 23.31 -21.09 11.15
C SER A 109 22.12 -21.70 10.42
N CYS A 110 21.55 -21.04 9.40
CA CYS A 110 20.40 -21.55 8.63
C CYS A 110 20.69 -22.86 7.85
N ASN A 111 21.95 -23.32 7.78
CA ASN A 111 22.34 -24.61 7.21
C ASN A 111 22.48 -25.74 8.26
N LYS A 112 22.31 -25.45 9.55
CA LYS A 112 22.23 -26.46 10.61
C LYS A 112 20.84 -26.39 11.24
N VAL A 113 20.21 -27.54 11.44
CA VAL A 113 18.98 -27.67 12.23
C VAL A 113 19.27 -27.07 13.59
N LEU A 114 18.75 -25.85 13.84
CA LEU A 114 18.86 -25.20 15.14
C LEU A 114 17.80 -25.81 16.03
N GLU A 115 18.22 -26.74 16.88
CA GLU A 115 17.37 -27.40 17.89
C GLU A 115 16.97 -26.46 19.05
N GLU A 116 17.48 -25.23 19.12
CA GLU A 116 17.18 -24.32 20.23
C GLU A 116 16.26 -23.15 19.82
N GLU A 117 15.05 -23.12 20.40
CA GLU A 117 14.09 -22.00 20.30
C GLU A 117 14.71 -20.64 20.63
N LYS A 118 15.73 -20.63 21.51
CA LYS A 118 16.42 -19.44 21.97
C LYS A 118 17.25 -18.72 20.92
N SER A 119 17.44 -19.28 19.72
CA SER A 119 18.23 -18.68 18.63
C SER A 119 17.39 -18.03 17.51
N ARG A 120 16.07 -18.25 17.52
CA ARG A 120 15.18 -17.79 16.44
C ARG A 120 14.89 -16.28 16.56
N PRO A 121 14.74 -15.56 15.44
CA PRO A 121 14.24 -14.20 15.48
C PRO A 121 12.86 -14.18 16.14
N CYS A 122 12.63 -13.19 17.00
CA CYS A 122 11.39 -13.06 17.74
C CYS A 122 10.86 -11.63 17.72
N GLU A 123 9.55 -11.50 17.90
CA GLU A 123 8.87 -10.22 18.08
C GLU A 123 9.07 -9.71 19.50
N VAL A 124 9.31 -8.41 19.61
CA VAL A 124 9.40 -7.69 20.88
C VAL A 124 8.47 -6.50 20.79
N LEU A 125 7.43 -6.51 21.61
CA LEU A 125 6.51 -5.39 21.73
C LEU A 125 7.08 -4.31 22.64
N ARG A 126 6.88 -3.04 22.27
CA ARG A 126 7.27 -1.87 23.05
C ARG A 126 6.25 -0.75 22.86
N ARG A 127 6.21 0.19 23.80
CA ARG A 127 5.46 1.43 23.62
C ARG A 127 5.85 2.10 22.31
N VAL A 128 4.86 2.58 21.57
CA VAL A 128 5.07 3.28 20.29
C VAL A 128 5.95 4.50 20.51
N SER A 129 7.04 4.56 19.76
CA SER A 129 8.05 5.62 19.82
C SER A 129 8.40 6.15 18.44
N ASP A 130 8.19 5.35 17.38
CA ASP A 130 8.45 5.76 16.02
C ASP A 130 7.41 6.82 15.56
N PRO A 131 7.84 8.01 15.09
CA PRO A 131 6.93 9.07 14.70
C PRO A 131 6.09 8.72 13.46
N LEU A 132 6.58 7.87 12.56
CA LEU A 132 5.84 7.43 11.39
C LEU A 132 4.75 6.42 11.78
N ILE A 133 5.02 5.55 12.75
CA ILE A 133 4.00 4.69 13.36
C ILE A 133 2.91 5.54 14.03
N GLN A 134 3.31 6.55 14.82
CA GLN A 134 2.36 7.49 15.45
C GLN A 134 1.51 8.20 14.39
N ARG A 135 2.15 8.69 13.33
CA ARG A 135 1.48 9.35 12.20
C ARG A 135 0.43 8.45 11.54
N CYS A 136 0.79 7.19 11.24
CA CYS A 136 -0.15 6.22 10.70
C CYS A 136 -1.27 5.89 11.68
N LEU A 137 -0.98 5.67 12.97
CA LEU A 137 -2.00 5.42 13.99
C LEU A 137 -2.98 6.58 14.09
N THR A 138 -2.51 7.82 14.10
CA THR A 138 -3.37 9.01 14.09
C THR A 138 -4.29 9.01 12.87
N THR A 139 -3.79 8.70 11.67
CA THR A 139 -4.63 8.63 10.45
C THR A 139 -5.61 7.46 10.45
N VAL A 140 -5.23 6.32 11.05
CA VAL A 140 -6.11 5.15 11.20
C VAL A 140 -7.20 5.40 12.25
N LEU A 141 -6.86 6.07 13.35
CA LEU A 141 -7.72 6.28 14.53
C LEU A 141 -8.56 7.56 14.46
N ASN A 142 -8.11 8.60 13.75
CA ASN A 142 -8.86 9.84 13.56
C ASN A 142 -10.02 9.62 12.57
N GLN A 143 -11.01 8.87 13.05
CA GLN A 143 -12.38 8.99 12.56
C GLN A 143 -12.91 10.33 13.04
N SER A 144 -12.92 11.34 12.17
CA SER A 144 -13.88 12.44 12.32
C SER A 144 -15.00 12.20 11.32
N PRO A 145 -16.14 11.63 11.73
CA PRO A 145 -17.39 12.16 11.22
C PRO A 145 -17.61 13.51 11.91
N SER A 146 -17.95 14.52 11.14
CA SER A 146 -18.70 15.64 11.66
C SER A 146 -19.79 15.17 12.62
N SER A 147 -19.96 15.89 13.74
CA SER A 147 -21.02 15.78 14.75
C SER A 147 -20.69 14.89 15.96
N GLY A 148 -20.32 15.53 17.07
CA GLY A 148 -20.19 14.90 18.37
C GLY A 148 -21.54 14.51 18.96
N VAL A 149 -21.66 13.24 19.35
CA VAL A 149 -22.54 12.76 20.43
C VAL A 149 -21.85 11.54 21.04
N SER A 150 -21.63 11.54 22.35
CA SER A 150 -21.10 10.40 23.12
C SER A 150 -21.99 9.16 22.95
N PRO A 151 -21.46 7.93 22.99
CA PRO A 151 -22.29 6.73 22.87
C PRO A 151 -23.10 6.52 24.17
N PRO A 152 -24.44 6.37 24.12
CA PRO A 152 -25.19 5.92 25.28
C PRO A 152 -25.16 4.39 25.36
N LEU A 153 -25.16 3.91 26.60
CA LEU A 153 -25.27 2.51 26.96
C LEU A 153 -26.59 1.90 26.46
N SER A 154 -26.49 0.61 26.15
CA SER A 154 -27.52 -0.40 25.89
C SER A 154 -28.92 -0.19 26.51
N SER A 155 -29.96 -0.45 25.71
CA SER A 155 -31.12 -1.25 26.16
C SER A 155 -31.93 -1.78 24.98
N SER A 156 -32.22 -3.08 25.06
CA SER A 156 -32.97 -3.94 24.15
C SER A 156 -34.50 -3.81 24.28
N SER A 157 -35.20 -3.81 23.14
CA SER A 157 -36.60 -4.26 22.94
C SER A 157 -36.94 -3.92 21.48
N GLY A 158 -37.27 -4.80 20.53
CA GLY A 158 -38.02 -6.04 20.58
C GLY A 158 -39.33 -5.81 19.82
N SER A 159 -39.42 -6.22 18.54
CA SER A 159 -40.65 -6.71 17.88
C SER A 159 -40.50 -6.80 16.35
N SER A 160 -40.85 -7.97 15.84
CA SER A 160 -41.00 -8.38 14.44
C SER A 160 -42.06 -7.60 13.66
N SER A 161 -41.81 -7.35 12.37
CA SER A 161 -42.80 -7.60 11.30
C SER A 161 -42.17 -7.52 9.91
N SER A 162 -42.71 -8.36 9.04
CA SER A 162 -42.40 -8.61 7.63
C SER A 162 -42.59 -7.41 6.70
N SER A 163 -41.71 -7.24 5.71
CA SER A 163 -42.11 -7.05 4.31
C SER A 163 -40.89 -6.96 3.37
N SER A 164 -41.16 -7.35 2.13
CA SER A 164 -40.32 -7.43 0.94
C SER A 164 -39.45 -6.21 0.63
N GLY A 165 -38.30 -6.44 0.01
CA GLY A 165 -37.62 -5.43 -0.79
C GLY A 165 -36.11 -5.60 -0.75
N GLY A 166 -35.49 -5.70 -1.93
CA GLY A 166 -34.05 -5.86 -2.08
C GLY A 166 -33.24 -4.83 -1.31
N GLY A 167 -32.23 -5.31 -0.60
CA GLY A 167 -31.32 -4.48 0.18
C GLY A 167 -30.02 -5.25 0.35
N GLY A 168 -29.14 -5.18 -0.65
CA GLY A 168 -27.72 -5.47 -0.46
C GLY A 168 -27.16 -4.45 0.52
N SER A 169 -27.34 -4.76 1.81
CA SER A 169 -27.10 -3.87 2.93
C SER A 169 -25.61 -3.55 3.03
N MET A 170 -25.28 -2.27 2.78
CA MET A 170 -24.32 -1.34 3.41
C MET A 170 -23.00 -1.83 4.03
N LEU A 171 -22.88 -3.08 4.45
CA LEU A 171 -21.73 -3.71 5.07
C LEU A 171 -20.58 -3.98 4.08
N SER A 172 -20.84 -4.00 2.77
CA SER A 172 -19.79 -4.20 1.75
C SER A 172 -18.91 -2.96 1.52
N ARG A 173 -19.25 -1.81 2.11
CA ARG A 173 -18.51 -0.53 1.95
C ARG A 173 -17.68 -0.15 3.18
N LEU A 174 -17.57 -1.04 4.16
CA LEU A 174 -16.67 -0.84 5.29
C LEU A 174 -15.25 -1.21 4.84
N SER A 175 -14.31 -0.27 4.92
CA SER A 175 -12.89 -0.56 4.62
C SER A 175 -12.40 -1.76 5.43
N SER A 176 -11.50 -2.59 4.89
CA SER A 176 -10.94 -3.77 5.59
C SER A 176 -10.31 -3.42 6.94
N SER A 177 -9.78 -2.20 7.11
CA SER A 177 -9.35 -1.66 8.41
C SER A 177 -10.49 -1.55 9.44
N LEU A 178 -11.73 -1.24 9.03
CA LEU A 178 -12.91 -1.27 9.90
C LEU A 178 -13.33 -2.70 10.21
N GLN A 179 -13.16 -3.63 9.27
CA GLN A 179 -13.50 -5.04 9.51
C GLN A 179 -12.55 -5.71 10.51
N GLY A 180 -11.25 -5.38 10.47
CA GLY A 180 -10.28 -5.80 11.49
C GLY A 180 -10.53 -5.17 12.86
N MET A 181 -10.96 -3.91 12.91
CA MET A 181 -11.37 -3.24 14.15
C MET A 181 -12.72 -3.75 14.69
N LEU A 182 -13.68 -4.10 13.83
CA LEU A 182 -14.98 -4.66 14.22
C LEU A 182 -14.87 -6.12 14.68
N ALA A 183 -14.00 -6.92 14.06
CA ALA A 183 -13.64 -8.25 14.57
C ALA A 183 -13.08 -8.17 16.00
N SER A 184 -12.47 -7.03 16.34
CA SER A 184 -11.96 -6.77 17.68
C SER A 184 -13.02 -6.48 18.76
N LEU A 185 -14.26 -6.16 18.41
CA LEU A 185 -15.36 -6.13 19.39
C LEU A 185 -15.72 -7.54 19.88
N MET A 186 -15.26 -8.59 19.19
CA MET A 186 -15.52 -9.99 19.55
C MET A 186 -14.38 -10.68 20.32
N GLY A 187 -13.46 -9.91 20.92
CA GLY A 187 -12.57 -10.44 21.95
C GLY A 187 -11.19 -10.97 21.51
N GLY A 188 -10.80 -10.86 20.23
CA GLY A 188 -9.45 -11.21 19.76
C GLY A 188 -8.34 -10.18 20.11
N GLU A 189 -7.07 -10.56 19.95
CA GLU A 189 -5.93 -9.63 19.97
C GLU A 189 -6.03 -8.64 18.80
N ARG A 190 -5.86 -7.33 19.06
CA ARG A 190 -5.87 -6.33 17.97
C ARG A 190 -4.46 -6.21 17.41
N VAL A 191 -4.23 -6.80 16.24
CA VAL A 191 -2.98 -6.66 15.49
C VAL A 191 -3.28 -5.92 14.19
N THR A 192 -2.44 -4.98 13.80
CA THR A 192 -2.58 -4.21 12.55
C THR A 192 -1.21 -3.96 11.94
N TRP A 193 -1.15 -4.03 10.61
CA TRP A 193 0.02 -3.73 9.82
C TRP A 193 -0.18 -2.37 9.17
N LEU A 194 0.60 -1.40 9.63
CA LEU A 194 0.47 0.00 9.22
C LEU A 194 1.32 0.27 7.99
N PRO A 195 0.78 0.83 6.90
CA PRO A 195 1.49 1.14 5.66
C PRO A 195 2.40 2.38 5.81
N THR A 196 3.36 2.32 6.72
CA THR A 196 4.28 3.42 7.06
C THR A 196 5.12 3.87 5.86
N GLY A 197 5.59 2.93 5.04
CA GLY A 197 6.31 3.24 3.81
C GLY A 197 5.46 4.04 2.82
N CYS A 198 4.17 3.71 2.69
CA CYS A 198 3.23 4.45 1.85
C CYS A 198 3.00 5.87 2.38
N MET A 199 2.76 6.03 3.69
CA MET A 199 2.60 7.35 4.31
C MET A 199 3.82 8.24 4.04
N ARG A 200 5.03 7.73 4.28
CA ARG A 200 6.27 8.47 4.02
C ARG A 200 6.42 8.85 2.54
N LEU A 201 6.09 7.93 1.63
CA LEU A 201 6.13 8.18 0.19
C LEU A 201 5.19 9.33 -0.20
N LEU A 202 3.93 9.27 0.23
CA LEU A 202 2.92 10.29 -0.08
C LEU A 202 3.33 11.66 0.48
N GLU A 203 3.77 11.73 1.74
CA GLU A 203 4.24 12.99 2.35
C GLU A 203 5.44 13.57 1.60
N THR A 204 6.38 12.72 1.16
CA THR A 204 7.54 13.15 0.37
C THR A 204 7.12 13.66 -1.01
N VAL A 205 6.26 12.92 -1.70
CA VAL A 205 5.75 13.27 -3.04
C VAL A 205 5.03 14.61 -2.99
N TYR A 206 4.11 14.81 -2.05
CA TYR A 206 3.34 16.06 -1.97
C TYR A 206 4.14 17.25 -1.46
N THR A 207 5.19 17.03 -0.68
CA THR A 207 6.16 18.09 -0.34
C THR A 207 6.95 18.53 -1.58
N ALA A 208 7.37 17.58 -2.42
CA ALA A 208 8.16 17.86 -3.61
C ALA A 208 7.33 18.37 -4.79
N ARG A 209 6.11 17.84 -4.98
CA ARG A 209 5.21 18.08 -6.10
C ARG A 209 3.77 18.24 -5.61
N PRO A 210 3.40 19.40 -5.04
CA PRO A 210 2.07 19.61 -4.44
C PRO A 210 0.90 19.41 -5.41
N ASN A 211 1.12 19.72 -6.70
CA ASN A 211 0.14 19.59 -7.77
C ASN A 211 0.23 18.25 -8.53
N ALA A 212 0.85 17.23 -7.94
CA ALA A 212 0.92 15.92 -8.55
C ALA A 212 -0.46 15.25 -8.62
N THR A 213 -0.78 14.59 -9.74
CA THR A 213 -1.86 13.60 -9.85
C THR A 213 -1.27 12.22 -9.59
N VAL A 214 -1.69 11.58 -8.50
CA VAL A 214 -1.23 10.24 -8.12
C VAL A 214 -2.22 9.21 -8.64
N ILE A 215 -1.74 8.25 -9.41
CA ILE A 215 -2.50 7.09 -9.90
C ILE A 215 -1.79 5.86 -9.37
N ALA A 216 -2.47 5.02 -8.60
CA ALA A 216 -1.91 3.76 -8.10
C ALA A 216 -2.78 2.58 -8.52
N ALA A 217 -2.17 1.43 -8.77
CA ALA A 217 -2.88 0.19 -9.04
C ALA A 217 -2.21 -0.94 -8.26
N ASP A 218 -3.00 -1.64 -7.44
CA ASP A 218 -2.47 -2.66 -6.53
C ASP A 218 -3.56 -3.65 -6.08
N PHE A 219 -3.15 -4.72 -5.41
CA PHE A 219 -4.04 -5.73 -4.85
C PHE A 219 -4.73 -5.22 -3.59
N SER A 220 -6.07 -5.21 -3.62
CA SER A 220 -6.91 -4.81 -2.48
C SER A 220 -7.01 -5.87 -1.37
N PHE A 221 -6.77 -7.13 -1.72
CA PHE A 221 -6.64 -8.23 -0.78
C PHE A 221 -5.72 -9.31 -1.35
N LEU A 222 -5.12 -10.10 -0.46
CA LEU A 222 -4.32 -11.27 -0.80
C LEU A 222 -5.03 -12.54 -0.33
N PRO A 223 -5.17 -13.57 -1.17
CA PRO A 223 -5.77 -14.84 -0.77
C PRO A 223 -4.86 -15.58 0.24
N ASP A 224 -5.46 -16.44 1.06
CA ASP A 224 -4.75 -17.41 1.90
C ASP A 224 -3.71 -16.85 2.90
N VAL A 225 -3.83 -15.57 3.28
CA VAL A 225 -2.97 -14.94 4.30
C VAL A 225 -3.19 -15.63 5.66
N ARG A 226 -2.11 -16.23 6.18
CA ARG A 226 -2.10 -16.95 7.48
C ARG A 226 -1.54 -16.13 8.63
N ILE A 227 -0.87 -15.03 8.33
CA ILE A 227 -0.30 -14.14 9.34
C ILE A 227 -1.43 -13.31 9.97
N ALA A 228 -1.44 -13.21 11.29
CA ALA A 228 -2.48 -12.51 12.02
C ALA A 228 -2.40 -10.98 11.86
N GLY A 229 -3.57 -10.35 11.89
CA GLY A 229 -3.74 -8.90 11.94
C GLY A 229 -4.37 -8.30 10.68
N ALA A 230 -4.97 -7.13 10.84
CA ALA A 230 -5.48 -6.36 9.71
C ALA A 230 -4.33 -5.92 8.79
N ASN A 231 -4.52 -6.06 7.48
CA ASN A 231 -3.51 -5.79 6.44
C ASN A 231 -2.24 -6.64 6.55
N ALA A 232 -2.33 -7.83 7.15
CA ALA A 232 -1.20 -8.74 7.28
C ALA A 232 -0.62 -9.16 5.91
N PRO A 233 0.70 -9.41 5.85
CA PRO A 233 1.34 -9.77 4.60
C PRO A 233 1.13 -11.23 4.22
N LEU A 234 1.22 -11.49 2.92
CA LEU A 234 1.57 -12.80 2.39
C LEU A 234 3.10 -12.90 2.31
N VAL A 235 3.67 -13.99 2.83
CA VAL A 235 5.11 -14.25 2.80
C VAL A 235 5.34 -15.49 1.96
N ALA A 236 6.06 -15.37 0.85
CA ALA A 236 6.19 -16.45 -0.13
C ALA A 236 7.68 -16.75 -0.40
N ALA A 237 8.08 -18.01 -0.21
CA ALA A 237 9.43 -18.48 -0.52
C ALA A 237 9.43 -19.37 -1.75
N LYS A 238 10.43 -19.21 -2.64
CA LYS A 238 10.58 -20.07 -3.82
C LYS A 238 11.59 -21.18 -3.54
N ARG A 239 11.15 -22.44 -3.56
CA ARG A 239 12.01 -23.63 -3.39
C ARG A 239 11.81 -24.57 -4.57
N GLY A 240 12.88 -24.86 -5.31
CA GLY A 240 12.82 -25.76 -6.47
C GLY A 240 11.85 -25.29 -7.57
N GLY A 241 11.68 -23.98 -7.74
CA GLY A 241 10.75 -23.41 -8.72
C GLY A 241 9.30 -23.28 -8.23
N VAL A 242 8.95 -23.89 -7.09
CA VAL A 242 7.61 -23.83 -6.51
C VAL A 242 7.53 -22.75 -5.44
N THR A 243 6.47 -21.95 -5.47
CA THR A 243 6.15 -20.94 -4.46
C THR A 243 5.47 -21.62 -3.27
N GLN A 244 5.96 -21.34 -2.06
CA GLN A 244 5.41 -21.86 -0.81
C GLN A 244 5.20 -20.73 0.20
N ASP A 245 3.96 -20.57 0.66
CA ASP A 245 3.60 -19.59 1.66
C ASP A 245 4.19 -19.95 3.03
N GLN A 246 4.73 -18.95 3.70
CA GLN A 246 5.32 -19.08 5.02
C GLN A 246 4.32 -18.62 6.08
N PRO A 247 4.19 -19.34 7.21
CA PRO A 247 3.28 -18.95 8.29
C PRO A 247 3.79 -17.75 9.09
N THR A 248 5.00 -17.25 8.80
CA THR A 248 5.64 -16.13 9.49
C THR A 248 6.60 -15.39 8.56
N TYR A 249 6.77 -14.09 8.81
CA TYR A 249 7.79 -13.25 8.18
C TYR A 249 9.16 -13.33 8.87
N LEU A 250 9.25 -14.04 10.01
CA LEU A 250 10.49 -14.28 10.77
C LEU A 250 11.36 -15.38 10.14
N VAL A 251 11.55 -15.27 8.83
CA VAL A 251 12.39 -16.16 8.01
C VAL A 251 13.76 -15.50 7.75
N PRO A 252 14.77 -16.24 7.26
CA PRO A 252 16.05 -15.63 6.89
C PRO A 252 15.85 -14.47 5.90
N ARG A 253 16.59 -13.37 6.09
CA ARG A 253 16.43 -12.18 5.26
C ARG A 253 16.67 -12.50 3.78
N GLY A 254 15.79 -12.00 2.91
CA GLY A 254 15.86 -12.23 1.47
C GLY A 254 15.51 -13.66 1.02
N SER A 255 15.12 -14.56 1.94
CA SER A 255 14.71 -15.93 1.59
C SER A 255 13.25 -16.07 1.15
N ALA A 256 12.44 -15.05 1.42
CA ALA A 256 11.05 -14.96 1.00
C ALA A 256 10.74 -13.53 0.51
N ASP A 257 9.83 -13.43 -0.44
CA ASP A 257 9.23 -12.18 -0.87
C ASP A 257 8.01 -11.90 0.05
N ILE A 258 7.77 -10.63 0.40
CA ILE A 258 6.71 -10.21 1.34
C ILE A 258 5.82 -9.20 0.61
N PHE A 259 4.51 -9.47 0.59
CA PHE A 259 3.51 -8.64 -0.08
C PHE A 259 2.44 -8.23 0.91
N PHE A 260 2.04 -6.97 0.89
CA PHE A 260 0.95 -6.45 1.71
C PHE A 260 -0.28 -6.16 0.85
N PRO A 261 -1.50 -6.45 1.32
CA PRO A 261 -2.69 -5.94 0.65
C PRO A 261 -2.79 -4.42 0.83
N THR A 262 -3.24 -3.71 -0.20
CA THR A 262 -3.52 -2.27 -0.13
C THR A 262 -4.96 -2.03 0.33
N ASP A 263 -5.15 -1.48 1.54
CA ASP A 263 -6.45 -0.94 1.96
C ASP A 263 -6.67 0.43 1.29
N PHE A 264 -7.44 0.45 0.19
CA PHE A 264 -7.71 1.66 -0.59
C PHE A 264 -8.48 2.74 0.19
N GLY A 265 -9.29 2.34 1.17
CA GLY A 265 -9.96 3.31 2.05
C GLY A 265 -8.98 3.96 3.02
N LEU A 266 -8.00 3.20 3.53
CA LEU A 266 -6.90 3.77 4.30
C LEU A 266 -5.98 4.63 3.42
N LEU A 267 -5.70 4.21 2.18
CA LEU A 267 -4.93 4.97 1.21
C LEU A 267 -5.53 6.36 0.96
N GLU A 268 -6.84 6.45 0.74
CA GLU A 268 -7.57 7.72 0.59
C GLU A 268 -7.37 8.65 1.82
N ARG A 269 -7.41 8.09 3.03
CA ARG A 269 -7.18 8.86 4.28
C ARG A 269 -5.74 9.31 4.43
N MET A 270 -4.77 8.45 4.13
CA MET A 270 -3.35 8.79 4.16
C MET A 270 -3.01 9.87 3.13
N ASP A 271 -3.57 9.75 1.94
CA ASP A 271 -3.43 10.73 0.87
C ASP A 271 -3.98 12.10 1.31
N ALA A 272 -5.18 12.14 1.90
CA ALA A 272 -5.74 13.37 2.47
C ALA A 272 -4.85 13.95 3.59
N ALA A 273 -4.37 13.12 4.50
CA ALA A 273 -3.49 13.54 5.60
C ALA A 273 -2.14 14.07 5.12
N ALA A 274 -1.56 13.47 4.07
CA ALA A 274 -0.30 13.87 3.46
C ALA A 274 -0.45 15.18 2.66
N CYS A 275 -1.62 15.42 2.07
CA CYS A 275 -1.93 16.68 1.39
C CYS A 275 -2.33 17.81 2.34
N ALA A 276 -2.76 17.54 3.58
CA ALA A 276 -3.28 18.57 4.49
C ALA A 276 -2.39 19.82 4.70
N PRO A 277 -1.04 19.75 4.64
CA PRO A 277 -0.18 20.93 4.66
C PRO A 277 -0.30 21.82 3.40
N SER A 278 -0.79 21.26 2.29
CA SER A 278 -1.10 21.97 1.06
C SER A 278 -2.54 22.48 1.09
N SER A 279 -2.77 23.70 0.61
CA SER A 279 -4.12 24.27 0.44
C SER A 279 -4.81 23.80 -0.84
N VAL A 280 -4.28 22.77 -1.50
CA VAL A 280 -4.82 22.25 -2.76
C VAL A 280 -5.93 21.25 -2.45
N GLU A 281 -7.16 21.60 -2.82
CA GLU A 281 -8.29 20.68 -2.82
C GLU A 281 -8.13 19.63 -3.92
N ARG A 282 -8.54 18.40 -3.63
CA ARG A 282 -8.25 17.24 -4.47
C ARG A 282 -9.42 16.28 -4.52
N ILE A 283 -9.73 15.83 -5.73
CA ILE A 283 -10.67 14.75 -5.99
C ILE A 283 -9.92 13.43 -5.88
N ARG A 284 -10.46 12.51 -5.08
CA ARG A 284 -9.84 11.21 -4.82
C ARG A 284 -10.87 10.10 -4.78
N GLY A 285 -10.47 8.92 -5.24
CA GLY A 285 -11.33 7.75 -5.22
C GLY A 285 -10.63 6.51 -5.77
N SER A 286 -11.26 5.36 -5.57
CA SER A 286 -10.80 4.10 -6.10
C SER A 286 -11.91 3.31 -6.79
N ILE A 287 -11.54 2.57 -7.83
CA ILE A 287 -12.43 1.70 -8.62
C ILE A 287 -11.76 0.33 -8.80
N SER A 288 -12.53 -0.74 -8.97
CA SER A 288 -11.90 -2.02 -9.33
C SER A 288 -11.26 -1.96 -10.72
N SER A 289 -10.16 -2.67 -10.92
CA SER A 289 -9.52 -2.72 -12.25
C SER A 289 -10.47 -3.29 -13.30
N ALA A 290 -11.29 -4.29 -12.93
CA ALA A 290 -12.28 -4.89 -13.81
C ALA A 290 -13.36 -3.89 -14.24
N GLU A 291 -13.91 -3.07 -13.33
CA GLU A 291 -14.88 -2.03 -13.69
C GLU A 291 -14.25 -0.97 -14.61
N PHE A 292 -13.03 -0.52 -14.30
CA PHE A 292 -12.30 0.42 -15.16
C PHE A 292 -12.05 -0.17 -16.55
N LEU A 293 -11.50 -1.38 -16.63
CA LEU A 293 -11.17 -2.06 -17.88
C LEU A 293 -12.43 -2.41 -18.69
N SER A 294 -13.57 -2.67 -18.04
CA SER A 294 -14.85 -2.88 -18.72
C SER A 294 -15.26 -1.66 -19.53
N SER A 295 -14.98 -0.46 -19.03
CA SER A 295 -15.35 0.79 -19.70
C SER A 295 -14.51 1.11 -20.94
N ILE A 296 -13.27 0.61 -21.01
CA ILE A 296 -12.33 0.93 -22.11
C ILE A 296 -12.04 -0.25 -23.05
N ALA A 297 -12.12 -1.49 -22.55
CA ALA A 297 -11.66 -2.70 -23.23
C ALA A 297 -12.52 -3.93 -22.91
N GLY A 298 -13.76 -3.75 -22.44
CA GLY A 298 -14.64 -4.85 -21.99
C GLY A 298 -14.99 -5.90 -23.04
N ASN A 299 -14.85 -5.57 -24.34
CA ASN A 299 -15.12 -6.48 -25.45
C ASN A 299 -13.88 -7.29 -25.91
N THR A 300 -12.82 -7.33 -25.10
CA THR A 300 -11.58 -8.04 -25.43
C THR A 300 -11.64 -9.48 -24.94
N PHE A 301 -11.79 -10.44 -25.85
CA PHE A 301 -11.86 -11.87 -25.53
C PHE A 301 -10.77 -12.67 -26.25
N THR A 302 -10.24 -13.70 -25.58
CA THR A 302 -9.45 -14.77 -26.21
C THR A 302 -10.34 -15.63 -27.10
N LYS A 303 -9.73 -16.54 -27.89
CA LYS A 303 -10.46 -17.39 -28.84
C LYS A 303 -11.50 -18.31 -28.18
N ASP A 304 -11.32 -18.67 -26.93
CA ASP A 304 -12.22 -19.49 -26.12
C ASP A 304 -13.26 -18.66 -25.33
N GLY A 305 -13.31 -17.33 -25.53
CA GLY A 305 -14.28 -16.44 -24.89
C GLY A 305 -13.88 -15.95 -23.49
N TYR A 306 -12.65 -16.23 -23.05
CA TYR A 306 -12.11 -15.74 -21.78
C TYR A 306 -11.65 -14.27 -21.91
N ASN A 307 -11.93 -13.43 -20.91
CA ASN A 307 -11.48 -12.03 -20.89
C ASN A 307 -10.42 -11.85 -19.79
N PRO A 308 -9.10 -11.90 -20.11
CA PRO A 308 -8.05 -11.76 -19.11
C PRO A 308 -8.10 -10.41 -18.39
N LEU A 309 -8.55 -9.34 -19.06
CA LEU A 309 -8.60 -8.01 -18.47
C LEU A 309 -9.66 -7.89 -17.37
N LEU A 310 -10.72 -8.72 -17.42
CA LEU A 310 -11.81 -8.68 -16.46
C LEU A 310 -11.77 -9.84 -15.46
N HIS A 311 -11.25 -10.99 -15.89
CA HIS A 311 -11.30 -12.22 -15.12
C HIS A 311 -10.00 -12.51 -14.37
N ASP A 312 -8.84 -12.06 -14.86
CA ASP A 312 -7.60 -12.15 -14.10
C ASP A 312 -7.56 -11.05 -13.03
N PHE A 313 -6.99 -11.40 -11.87
CA PHE A 313 -6.74 -10.46 -10.76
C PHE A 313 -7.94 -9.59 -10.37
N PRO A 314 -9.11 -10.20 -10.09
CA PRO A 314 -10.33 -9.48 -9.70
C PRO A 314 -10.17 -8.71 -8.38
N ASN A 315 -9.10 -9.02 -7.63
CA ASN A 315 -8.71 -8.38 -6.39
C ASN A 315 -7.89 -7.09 -6.59
N THR A 316 -7.66 -6.63 -7.81
CA THR A 316 -6.93 -5.37 -8.07
C THR A 316 -7.86 -4.16 -8.13
N ARG A 317 -7.36 -3.01 -7.67
CA ARG A 317 -8.07 -1.73 -7.74
C ARG A 317 -7.13 -0.63 -8.20
N ILE A 318 -7.71 0.40 -8.78
CA ILE A 318 -7.04 1.61 -9.23
C ILE A 318 -7.47 2.76 -8.30
N PHE A 319 -6.51 3.47 -7.75
CA PHE A 319 -6.67 4.70 -6.99
C PHE A 319 -6.25 5.89 -7.83
N VAL A 320 -7.00 6.99 -7.74
CA VAL A 320 -6.65 8.27 -8.33
C VAL A 320 -6.83 9.36 -7.29
N SER A 321 -5.85 10.26 -7.20
CA SER A 321 -5.92 11.53 -6.45
C SER A 321 -5.38 12.64 -7.33
N THR A 322 -6.21 13.64 -7.63
CA THR A 322 -5.86 14.74 -8.53
C THR A 322 -6.25 16.09 -7.92
N PRO A 323 -5.47 17.17 -8.12
CA PRO A 323 -5.93 18.53 -7.81
C PRO A 323 -7.26 18.84 -8.50
N GLU A 324 -8.20 19.43 -7.77
CA GLU A 324 -9.53 19.79 -8.30
C GLU A 324 -9.45 20.84 -9.40
N GLN A 325 -8.45 21.72 -9.38
CA GLN A 325 -8.26 22.70 -10.46
C GLN A 325 -7.80 22.07 -11.78
N LEU A 326 -7.44 20.77 -11.78
CA LEU A 326 -6.94 20.04 -12.95
C LEU A 326 -7.90 18.93 -13.43
N SER A 327 -9.02 18.72 -12.73
CA SER A 327 -10.00 17.65 -13.04
C SER A 327 -11.07 18.07 -14.03
#